data_AF-A0A359HL21-F1
#
_entry.id   AF-A0A359HL21-F1
#
_cell.length_a   1.000
_cell.length_b   1.000
_cell.length_c   1.000
_cell.angle_alpha   90.00
_cell.angle_beta   90.00
_cell.angle_gamma   90.00
#
_symmetry.space_group_name_H-M   'P 1'
#
loop_
_entity.id
_entity.type
_entity.pdbx_description
1 polymer ?
#
loop_
_entity_poly.entity_id
_entity_poly.type
_entity_poly.pdbx_seq_one_letter_code
_entity_poly.pdbx_strand_id
1 'polypeptide(L)'
;FQGIYTTDWDAKNEIVIAEPFMSYVVHDAVALAEMADRLPELYRRWSEFLVDGYDTIGECWGWGTHVHGWSCTPTRDMMFYTLGVTPAEPGYAKARIAPRLGALAWAKGTLPTPHGLITVSVDAETLTVDSPIPVIVELPGQPPCELAAGQHKITR
;
A
#
# COMPACT_ATOMS: atom_id res chain seq x y z
N PHE A 1 -29.18 -36.35 6.24
CA PHE A 1 -27.96 -35.77 5.64
C PHE A 1 -27.43 -34.69 6.59
N GLN A 2 -26.56 -35.06 7.52
CA GLN A 2 -25.80 -34.07 8.30
C GLN A 2 -24.48 -33.86 7.55
N GLY A 3 -24.47 -32.88 6.64
CA GLY A 3 -23.22 -32.41 6.08
C GLY A 3 -22.41 -31.80 7.22
N ILE A 4 -21.20 -32.31 7.45
CA ILE A 4 -20.25 -31.67 8.36
C ILE A 4 -19.79 -30.41 7.63
N TYR A 5 -20.39 -29.26 7.99
CA TYR A 5 -19.89 -27.96 7.57
C TYR A 5 -18.72 -27.60 8.48
N THR A 6 -17.51 -27.75 7.97
CA THR A 6 -16.31 -27.16 8.60
C THR A 6 -16.27 -25.69 8.22
N THR A 7 -16.34 -24.81 9.22
CA THR A 7 -16.16 -23.37 9.01
C THR A 7 -14.71 -23.08 8.61
N ASP A 8 -14.53 -22.23 7.60
CA ASP A 8 -13.26 -21.72 7.08
C ASP A 8 -12.85 -20.37 7.72
N TRP A 9 -13.60 -19.93 8.74
CA TRP A 9 -13.38 -18.71 9.51
C TRP A 9 -13.23 -19.02 11.01
N ASP A 10 -12.75 -18.04 11.79
CA ASP A 10 -12.51 -18.22 13.23
C ASP A 10 -13.82 -18.16 14.01
N ALA A 11 -14.49 -19.31 14.07
CA ALA A 11 -15.76 -19.51 14.78
C ALA A 11 -15.68 -19.22 16.28
N LYS A 12 -14.50 -19.35 16.89
CA LYS A 12 -14.33 -19.12 18.33
C LYS A 12 -14.35 -17.64 18.66
N ASN A 13 -13.71 -16.82 17.83
CA ASN A 13 -13.58 -15.38 18.06
C ASN A 13 -14.55 -14.54 17.24
N GLU A 14 -15.44 -15.15 16.45
CA GLU A 14 -16.40 -14.43 15.62
C GLU A 14 -15.74 -13.58 14.51
N ILE A 15 -14.59 -14.04 14.00
CA ILE A 15 -13.79 -13.30 13.01
C ILE A 15 -13.90 -13.94 11.64
N VAL A 16 -14.38 -13.16 10.67
CA VAL A 16 -14.36 -13.49 9.25
C VAL A 16 -13.26 -12.72 8.54
N ILE A 17 -12.77 -13.29 7.45
CA ILE A 17 -11.88 -12.60 6.52
C ILE A 17 -12.65 -11.48 5.81
N ALA A 18 -12.00 -10.32 5.64
CA ALA A 18 -12.52 -9.27 4.76
C ALA A 18 -12.39 -9.69 3.30
N GLU A 19 -13.45 -9.55 2.52
CA GLU A 19 -13.40 -9.66 1.06
C GLU A 19 -12.42 -8.63 0.45
N PRO A 20 -11.92 -8.82 -0.78
CA PRO A 20 -10.95 -7.91 -1.40
C PRO A 20 -11.38 -6.44 -1.36
N PHE A 21 -12.69 -6.18 -1.55
CA PHE A 21 -13.29 -4.85 -1.46
C PHE A 21 -13.06 -4.18 -0.11
N MET A 22 -13.19 -4.92 1.00
CA MET A 22 -13.08 -4.35 2.35
C MET A 22 -11.67 -4.48 2.94
N SER A 23 -10.77 -5.14 2.21
CA SER A 23 -9.40 -5.37 2.68
C SER A 23 -8.61 -4.06 2.87
N TYR A 24 -8.91 -2.99 2.12
CA TYR A 24 -8.23 -1.70 2.33
C TYR A 24 -8.49 -1.13 3.73
N VAL A 25 -9.66 -1.36 4.33
CA VAL A 25 -9.95 -0.91 5.71
C VAL A 25 -9.14 -1.71 6.72
N VAL A 26 -8.95 -3.01 6.48
CA VAL A 26 -8.07 -3.84 7.30
C VAL A 26 -6.62 -3.34 7.19
N HIS A 27 -6.17 -2.98 5.98
CA HIS A 27 -4.83 -2.45 5.76
C HIS A 27 -4.64 -1.05 6.36
N ASP A 28 -5.67 -0.19 6.30
CA ASP A 28 -5.70 1.09 7.01
C ASP A 28 -5.54 0.88 8.52
N ALA A 29 -6.24 -0.11 9.09
CA ALA A 29 -6.11 -0.45 10.51
C ALA A 29 -4.72 -0.98 10.87
N VAL A 30 -4.10 -1.81 10.01
CA VAL A 30 -2.70 -2.25 10.19
C VAL A 30 -1.74 -1.06 10.17
N ALA A 31 -1.94 -0.11 9.25
CA ALA A 31 -1.12 1.10 9.19
C ALA A 31 -1.32 2.02 10.41
N LEU A 32 -2.56 2.19 10.87
CA LEU A 32 -2.90 2.94 12.08
C LEU A 32 -2.33 2.29 13.35
N ALA A 33 -2.16 0.98 13.36
CA ALA A 33 -1.51 0.23 14.43
C ALA A 33 0.04 0.23 14.30
N GLU A 34 0.60 1.14 13.50
CA GLU A 34 2.04 1.32 13.27
C GLU A 34 2.74 0.09 12.67
N MET A 35 1.99 -0.77 11.97
CA MET A 35 2.47 -2.02 11.35
C MET A 35 2.45 -1.96 9.81
N ALA A 36 2.53 -0.77 9.23
CA ALA A 36 2.49 -0.58 7.77
C ALA A 36 3.62 -1.31 7.01
N ASP A 37 4.73 -1.59 7.70
CA ASP A 37 5.84 -2.40 7.20
C ASP A 37 5.46 -3.87 6.95
N ARG A 38 4.36 -4.36 7.50
CA ARG A 38 3.82 -5.71 7.25
C ARG A 38 2.96 -5.80 5.98
N LEU A 39 2.50 -4.67 5.45
CA LEU A 39 1.59 -4.64 4.29
C LEU A 39 2.16 -5.33 3.03
N PRO A 40 3.47 -5.21 2.69
CA PRO A 40 4.07 -5.98 1.59
C PRO A 40 3.83 -7.50 1.66
N GLU A 41 3.79 -8.07 2.87
CA GLU A 41 3.49 -9.49 3.07
C GLU A 41 2.01 -9.78 2.81
N LEU A 42 1.11 -8.89 3.26
CA LEU A 42 -0.34 -9.03 3.08
C LEU A 42 -0.76 -8.92 1.62
N TYR A 43 -0.08 -8.11 0.80
CA TYR A 43 -0.38 -8.01 -0.64
C TYR A 43 -0.25 -9.35 -1.36
N ARG A 44 0.60 -10.26 -0.86
CA ARG A 44 0.87 -11.55 -1.52
C ARG A 44 -0.39 -12.40 -1.69
N ARG A 45 -1.40 -12.21 -0.84
CA ARG A 45 -2.71 -12.85 -0.98
C ARG A 45 -3.36 -12.62 -2.35
N TRP A 46 -3.17 -11.46 -2.97
CA TRP A 46 -3.72 -11.18 -4.31
C TRP A 46 -3.15 -12.08 -5.41
N SER A 47 -2.07 -12.82 -5.14
CA SER A 47 -1.58 -13.85 -6.05
C SER A 47 -2.60 -14.97 -6.29
N GLU A 48 -3.60 -15.14 -5.40
CA GLU A 48 -4.73 -16.05 -5.60
C GLU A 48 -5.55 -15.74 -6.86
N PHE A 49 -5.54 -14.48 -7.33
CA PHE A 49 -6.21 -14.10 -8.58
C PHE A 49 -5.35 -14.32 -9.84
N LEU A 50 -4.03 -14.51 -9.67
CA LEU A 50 -3.06 -14.61 -10.76
C LEU A 50 -2.75 -16.09 -11.08
N VAL A 51 -3.80 -16.90 -11.20
CA VAL A 51 -3.75 -18.35 -11.45
C VAL A 51 -4.60 -18.71 -12.67
N ASP A 52 -4.43 -19.92 -13.20
CA ASP A 52 -5.24 -20.47 -14.31
C ASP A 52 -5.33 -19.58 -15.57
N GLY A 53 -4.30 -18.77 -15.81
CA GLY A 53 -4.21 -17.88 -16.96
C GLY A 53 -4.81 -16.49 -16.75
N TYR A 54 -5.33 -16.17 -15.57
CA TYR A 54 -5.77 -14.82 -15.23
C TYR A 54 -4.58 -13.91 -14.85
N ASP A 55 -4.62 -12.69 -15.38
CA ASP A 55 -3.67 -11.59 -15.12
C ASP A 55 -4.37 -10.34 -14.54
N THR A 56 -5.56 -10.54 -13.98
CA THR A 56 -6.48 -9.52 -13.46
C THR A 56 -6.86 -9.82 -12.01
N ILE A 57 -7.45 -8.85 -11.31
CA ILE A 57 -7.88 -9.01 -9.91
C ILE A 57 -9.37 -9.33 -9.86
N GLY A 58 -9.74 -10.41 -9.16
CA GLY A 58 -11.13 -10.86 -9.01
C GLY A 58 -11.95 -10.11 -7.95
N GLU A 59 -13.26 -10.32 -7.98
CA GLU A 59 -14.26 -9.62 -7.16
C GLU A 59 -14.23 -10.03 -5.68
N CYS A 60 -14.29 -11.33 -5.42
CA CYS A 60 -14.31 -11.93 -4.09
C CYS A 60 -13.30 -13.06 -3.98
N TRP A 61 -13.00 -13.50 -2.76
CA TRP A 61 -12.17 -14.69 -2.56
C TRP A 61 -12.92 -15.94 -3.04
N GLY A 62 -12.49 -16.52 -4.17
CA GLY A 62 -13.00 -17.78 -4.70
C GLY A 62 -14.31 -17.71 -5.52
N TRP A 63 -14.93 -16.54 -5.66
CA TRP A 63 -16.15 -16.36 -6.47
C TRP A 63 -16.27 -14.93 -7.03
N GLY A 64 -17.26 -14.69 -7.89
CA GLY A 64 -17.52 -13.39 -8.51
C GLY A 64 -16.77 -13.21 -9.84
N THR A 65 -16.70 -11.96 -10.33
CA THR A 65 -16.01 -11.67 -11.60
C THR A 65 -14.49 -11.82 -11.45
N HIS A 66 -13.80 -12.19 -12.53
CA HIS A 66 -12.32 -12.26 -12.54
C HIS A 66 -11.63 -10.91 -12.80
N VAL A 67 -12.40 -9.85 -13.06
CA VAL A 67 -11.89 -8.51 -13.35
C VAL A 67 -12.74 -7.49 -12.60
N HIS A 68 -12.27 -7.06 -11.43
CA HIS A 68 -13.01 -6.16 -10.56
C HIS A 68 -12.12 -5.11 -9.90
N GLY A 69 -12.29 -3.85 -10.30
CA GLY A 69 -11.41 -2.75 -9.87
C GLY A 69 -11.48 -2.43 -8.38
N TRP A 70 -12.61 -2.73 -7.72
CA TRP A 70 -12.80 -2.47 -6.28
C TRP A 70 -11.89 -3.31 -5.38
N SER A 71 -11.25 -4.33 -5.95
CA SER A 71 -10.39 -5.29 -5.27
C SER A 71 -8.94 -4.87 -5.37
N CYS A 72 -8.61 -3.81 -6.10
CA CYS A 72 -7.23 -3.38 -6.35
C CYS A 72 -6.57 -2.65 -5.17
N THR A 73 -6.88 -3.09 -3.94
CA THR A 73 -6.29 -2.59 -2.69
C THR A 73 -4.76 -2.51 -2.73
N PRO A 74 -4.01 -3.52 -3.23
CA PRO A 74 -2.55 -3.45 -3.31
C PRO A 74 -2.03 -2.27 -4.13
N THR A 75 -2.73 -1.88 -5.21
CA THR A 75 -2.33 -0.73 -6.04
C THR A 75 -2.30 0.56 -5.24
N ARG A 76 -3.31 0.77 -4.37
CA ARG A 76 -3.39 1.95 -3.51
C ARG A 76 -2.37 1.86 -2.38
N ASP A 77 -2.25 0.72 -1.73
CA ASP A 77 -1.39 0.56 -0.54
C ASP A 77 0.11 0.59 -0.86
N MET A 78 0.52 0.07 -2.03
CA MET A 78 1.91 0.21 -2.48
C MET A 78 2.31 1.69 -2.63
N MET A 79 1.38 2.54 -3.06
CA MET A 79 1.63 3.98 -3.17
C MET A 79 1.58 4.66 -1.80
N PHE A 80 0.52 4.42 -1.03
CA PHE A 80 0.23 5.16 0.20
C PHE A 80 1.08 4.72 1.38
N TYR A 81 1.42 3.43 1.46
CA TYR A 81 2.10 2.86 2.62
C TYR A 81 3.50 2.34 2.29
N THR A 82 3.68 1.62 1.19
CA THR A 82 5.01 1.09 0.85
C THR A 82 5.97 2.20 0.40
N LEU A 83 5.58 2.98 -0.63
CA LEU A 83 6.30 4.20 -1.01
C LEU A 83 6.01 5.36 -0.05
N GLY A 84 4.87 5.32 0.65
CA GLY A 84 4.53 6.29 1.68
C GLY A 84 4.04 7.64 1.13
N VAL A 85 3.60 7.71 -0.12
CA VAL A 85 3.24 8.96 -0.79
C VAL A 85 1.76 9.27 -0.53
N THR A 86 1.48 10.32 0.23
CA THR A 86 0.12 10.75 0.58
C THR A 86 -0.02 12.27 0.50
N PRO A 87 -1.24 12.82 0.30
CA PRO A 87 -1.43 14.27 0.38
C PRO A 87 -1.20 14.74 1.82
N ALA A 88 -0.38 15.78 2.00
CA ALA A 88 -0.24 16.50 3.27
C ALA A 88 -1.18 17.71 3.33
N GLU A 89 -1.54 18.25 2.16
CA GLU A 89 -2.49 19.36 2.00
C GLU A 89 -3.48 19.05 0.87
N PRO A 90 -4.69 19.67 0.85
CA PRO A 90 -5.69 19.46 -0.19
C PRO A 90 -5.12 19.64 -1.60
N GLY A 91 -5.54 18.76 -2.51
CA GLY A 91 -5.13 18.83 -3.92
C GLY A 91 -3.65 18.51 -4.18
N TYR A 92 -2.91 17.97 -3.20
CA TYR A 92 -1.45 17.85 -3.27
C TYR A 92 -0.75 19.22 -3.41
N ALA A 93 -1.21 20.25 -2.69
CA ALA A 93 -0.40 21.48 -2.55
C ALA A 93 0.96 21.18 -1.84
N LYS A 94 0.95 20.15 -0.99
CA LYS A 94 2.12 19.53 -0.35
C LYS A 94 1.87 18.01 -0.24
N ALA A 95 2.90 17.20 -0.42
CA ALA A 95 2.84 15.75 -0.19
C ALA A 95 3.64 15.32 1.04
N ARG A 96 3.30 14.18 1.60
CA ARG A 96 4.11 13.44 2.58
C ARG A 96 4.71 12.21 1.90
N ILE A 97 5.96 11.89 2.25
CA ILE A 97 6.71 10.72 1.80
C ILE A 97 7.24 10.00 3.03
N ALA A 98 6.60 8.88 3.38
CA ALA A 98 6.89 8.10 4.58
C ALA A 98 7.08 6.60 4.24
N PRO A 99 8.17 6.20 3.57
CA PRO A 99 8.27 4.83 3.04
C PRO A 99 8.35 3.78 4.15
N ARG A 100 7.69 2.64 3.95
CA ARG A 100 7.67 1.47 4.85
C ARG A 100 7.95 0.21 4.03
N LEU A 101 9.23 -0.16 3.94
CA LEU A 101 9.69 -1.26 3.10
C LEU A 101 9.36 -2.66 3.64
N GLY A 102 9.27 -2.81 4.97
CA GLY A 102 9.16 -4.14 5.56
C GLY A 102 10.33 -5.02 5.15
N ALA A 103 10.02 -6.20 4.62
CA ALA A 103 11.00 -7.14 4.09
C ALA A 103 11.54 -6.79 2.67
N LEU A 104 11.04 -5.73 2.02
CA LEU A 104 11.50 -5.35 0.68
C LEU A 104 12.90 -4.73 0.74
N ALA A 105 13.79 -5.17 -0.14
CA ALA A 105 15.14 -4.57 -0.27
C ALA A 105 15.09 -3.14 -0.81
N TRP A 106 14.14 -2.86 -1.70
CA TRP A 106 13.92 -1.55 -2.28
C TRP A 106 12.48 -1.43 -2.81
N ALA A 107 12.02 -0.20 -3.03
CA ALA A 107 10.79 0.12 -3.74
C ALA A 107 10.98 1.37 -4.59
N LYS A 108 10.37 1.40 -5.78
CA LYS A 108 10.37 2.56 -6.67
C LYS A 108 9.01 2.70 -7.33
N GLY A 109 8.52 3.92 -7.43
CA GLY A 109 7.31 4.20 -8.19
C GLY A 109 7.10 5.68 -8.46
N THR A 110 6.08 5.93 -9.27
CA THR A 110 5.69 7.26 -9.71
C THR A 110 4.18 7.41 -9.55
N LEU A 111 3.76 8.51 -8.94
CA LEU A 111 2.37 8.84 -8.66
C LEU A 111 2.00 10.13 -9.43
N PRO A 112 0.84 10.16 -10.12
CA PRO A 112 0.30 11.40 -10.65
C PRO A 112 -0.31 12.28 -9.56
N THR A 113 -0.04 13.59 -9.64
CA THR A 113 -0.74 14.64 -8.88
C THR A 113 -1.28 15.70 -9.85
N PRO A 114 -2.18 16.60 -9.41
CA PRO A 114 -2.60 17.74 -10.23
C PRO A 114 -1.46 18.66 -10.69
N HIS A 115 -0.30 18.59 -10.03
CA HIS A 115 0.87 19.43 -10.29
C HIS A 115 1.96 18.72 -11.12
N GLY A 116 1.77 17.45 -11.48
CA GLY A 116 2.74 16.62 -12.19
C GLY A 116 3.07 15.34 -11.44
N LEU A 117 4.13 14.65 -11.87
CA LEU A 117 4.51 13.34 -11.34
C LEU A 117 5.44 13.47 -10.14
N ILE A 118 5.13 12.77 -9.05
CA ILE A 118 6.09 12.52 -7.96
C ILE A 118 6.74 11.17 -8.21
N THR A 119 8.06 11.12 -8.28
CA THR A 119 8.83 9.87 -8.37
C THR A 119 9.61 9.64 -7.09
N VAL A 120 9.48 8.44 -6.52
CA VAL A 120 10.17 8.02 -5.30
C VAL A 120 10.93 6.73 -5.57
N SER A 121 12.18 6.67 -5.12
CA SER A 121 12.96 5.42 -5.04
C SER A 121 13.57 5.33 -3.66
N VAL A 122 13.49 4.16 -3.03
CA VAL A 122 13.96 3.97 -1.67
C VAL A 122 14.56 2.58 -1.50
N ASP A 123 15.68 2.50 -0.81
CA ASP A 123 16.31 1.27 -0.36
C ASP A 123 16.74 1.42 1.12
N ALA A 124 17.64 0.56 1.58
CA ALA A 124 18.14 0.56 2.96
C ALA A 124 18.97 1.82 3.29
N GLU A 125 19.65 2.42 2.31
CA GLU A 125 20.63 3.49 2.52
C GLU A 125 20.13 4.85 2.02
N THR A 126 19.31 4.86 0.97
CA THR A 126 18.98 6.07 0.22
C THR A 126 17.47 6.19 -0.01
N LEU A 127 16.98 7.42 0.11
CA LEU A 127 15.71 7.86 -0.44
C LEU A 127 15.98 8.92 -1.53
N THR A 128 15.44 8.74 -2.72
CA THR A 128 15.38 9.79 -3.75
C THR A 128 13.94 10.19 -4.03
N VAL A 129 13.74 11.49 -4.20
CA VAL A 129 12.45 12.11 -4.49
C VAL A 129 12.63 13.10 -5.63
N ASP A 130 11.79 13.00 -6.64
CA ASP A 130 11.59 14.04 -7.66
C ASP A 130 10.13 14.48 -7.59
N SER A 131 9.87 15.75 -7.27
CA SER A 131 8.53 16.25 -7.01
C SER A 131 8.32 17.67 -7.55
N PRO A 132 7.20 17.95 -8.25
CA PRO A 132 6.84 19.30 -8.68
C PRO A 132 6.30 20.19 -7.54
N ILE A 133 6.12 19.62 -6.34
CA ILE A 133 5.56 20.29 -5.16
C ILE A 133 6.44 20.05 -3.93
N PRO A 134 6.34 20.89 -2.88
CA PRO A 134 7.00 20.63 -1.62
C PRO A 134 6.58 19.29 -1.00
N VAL A 135 7.50 18.65 -0.29
CA VAL A 135 7.26 17.37 0.37
C VAL A 135 7.73 17.38 1.82
N ILE A 136 7.02 16.65 2.67
CA ILE A 136 7.43 16.30 4.03
C ILE A 136 7.95 14.86 3.99
N VAL A 137 9.21 14.66 4.33
CA VAL A 137 9.82 13.33 4.40
C VAL A 137 9.84 12.84 5.86
N GLU A 138 9.34 11.63 6.09
CA GLU A 138 9.28 10.98 7.40
C GLU A 138 9.99 9.62 7.38
N LEU A 139 11.23 9.61 7.88
CA LEU A 139 12.07 8.43 7.97
C LEU A 139 12.07 7.89 9.41
N PRO A 140 12.06 6.55 9.62
CA PRO A 140 12.15 5.97 10.95
C PRO A 140 13.38 6.48 11.71
N GLY A 141 13.19 6.91 12.96
CA GLY A 141 14.28 7.37 13.83
C GLY A 141 14.82 8.77 13.51
N GLN A 142 14.25 9.48 12.54
CA GLN A 142 14.66 10.84 12.17
C GLN A 142 13.49 11.83 12.33
N PRO A 143 13.75 13.10 12.68
CA PRO A 143 12.71 14.13 12.67
C PRO A 143 12.20 14.36 11.23
N PRO A 144 10.91 14.70 11.04
CA PRO A 144 10.38 15.06 9.73
C PRO A 144 11.16 16.22 9.10
N CYS A 145 11.42 16.13 7.79
CA CYS A 145 12.15 17.14 7.03
C CYS A 145 11.28 17.67 5.89
N GLU A 146 11.16 18.99 5.77
CA GLU A 146 10.51 19.62 4.61
C GLU A 146 11.53 19.86 3.49
N LEU A 147 11.16 19.49 2.28
CA LEU A 147 11.92 19.76 1.06
C LEU A 147 11.07 20.59 0.10
N ALA A 148 11.70 21.56 -0.56
CA ALA A 148 11.08 22.29 -1.66
C ALA A 148 10.80 21.36 -2.86
N ALA A 149 10.01 21.81 -3.83
CA ALA A 149 9.89 21.13 -5.12
C ALA A 149 11.27 20.95 -5.78
N GLY A 150 11.47 19.84 -6.48
CA GLY A 150 12.71 19.48 -7.16
C GLY A 150 13.17 18.07 -6.84
N GLN A 151 14.44 17.81 -7.18
CA GLN A 151 15.12 16.53 -6.97
C GLN A 151 15.94 16.54 -5.69
N HIS A 152 15.73 15.54 -4.86
CA HIS A 152 16.39 15.38 -3.57
C HIS A 152 16.91 13.96 -3.41
N LYS A 153 18.08 13.83 -2.75
CA LYS A 153 18.64 12.56 -2.30
C LYS A 153 18.94 12.68 -0.81
N ILE A 154 18.43 11.74 -0.03
CA ILE A 154 18.59 11.66 1.43
C ILE A 154 19.26 10.34 1.76
N THR A 155 20.29 10.39 2.58
CA THR A 155 20.94 9.20 3.16
C THR A 155 20.28 8.88 4.51
N ARG A 156 19.92 7.61 4.72
CA ARG A 156 19.24 7.10 5.92
C ARG A 156 20.20 6.83 7.08
#